data_AF-A0A1E1WUJ5-F1
#
_entry.id   AF-A0A1E1WUJ5-F1
#
_cell.length_a   1.000
_cell.length_b   1.000
_cell.length_c   1.000
_cell.angle_alpha   90.00
_cell.angle_beta   90.00
_cell.angle_gamma   90.00
#
_symmetry.space_group_name_H-M   'P 1'
#
loop_
_entity.id
_entity.type
_entity.pdbx_description
1 polymer ?
#
loop_
_entity_poly.entity_id
_entity_poly.type
_entity_poly.pdbx_seq_one_letter_code
_entity_poly.pdbx_strand_id
1 'polypeptide(L)'
;MQPLTLNTKGDIQIDINQVRIDILHGIKECSDRGLSQTTKWLAELNYALKDHKITYEEPPGDHDDGISAEEREAYTMAKSYFDCQEYDRAAHFIENCTSSKCVFLHRYSQYMSSEKKRLDNATDSGAENSESTQVLLDLLSFFKANRNNLDGYLLYLEGVVLKKLDLRSQAVTVLQAAVASTPTLWAAWVELAGLANEYEALDALQLPKHWMMYFFAAHAFVELKLSEQALEAYTALAAAGFDKSTYVMAQMAIAHHDRRDVDSALNLFWELYQIDPYRLDNWDVYSHLLYLKEKRMELANLAQRAVSIDKYRVETCCVIGNYYSLRSEHQKA
;
A
#
# COMPACT_ATOMS: atom_id res chain seq x y z
N MET A 1 -5.06 16.20 16.39
CA MET A 1 -4.40 16.46 15.10
C MET A 1 -3.44 17.63 15.28
N GLN A 2 -2.28 17.60 14.64
CA GLN A 2 -1.30 18.70 14.60
C GLN A 2 -0.79 18.81 13.14
N PRO A 3 -0.33 20.01 12.72
CA PRO A 3 0.40 20.15 11.45
C PRO A 3 1.66 19.27 11.47
N LEU A 4 2.14 18.89 10.29
CA LEU A 4 3.30 18.00 10.10
C LEU A 4 4.62 18.66 10.53
N THR A 5 4.82 18.92 11.82
CA THR A 5 6.13 19.36 12.33
C THR A 5 7.04 18.15 12.48
N LEU A 6 7.65 17.73 11.37
CA LEU A 6 8.73 16.75 11.37
C LEU A 6 9.99 17.40 11.95
N ASN A 7 10.15 17.33 13.27
CA ASN A 7 11.43 17.67 13.88
C ASN A 7 12.39 16.50 13.64
N THR A 8 12.93 16.40 12.41
CA THR A 8 13.80 15.30 11.93
C THR A 8 15.16 15.23 12.64
N LYS A 9 15.46 16.17 13.55
CA LYS A 9 16.73 16.24 14.28
C LYS A 9 16.71 15.62 15.68
N GLY A 10 15.57 15.13 16.15
CA GLY A 10 15.46 14.41 17.43
C GLY A 10 15.37 12.91 17.23
N ASP A 11 15.97 12.13 18.13
CA ASP A 11 15.80 10.68 18.18
C ASP A 11 14.30 10.35 18.20
N ILE A 12 13.82 9.65 17.17
CA ILE A 12 12.44 9.22 17.09
C ILE A 12 12.22 8.16 18.17
N GLN A 13 11.47 8.49 19.22
CA GLN A 13 11.05 7.51 20.23
C GLN A 13 9.78 6.80 19.77
N ILE A 14 9.92 5.57 19.30
CA ILE A 14 8.82 4.67 18.97
C ILE A 14 8.79 3.53 19.99
N ASP A 15 7.64 3.33 20.63
CA ASP A 15 7.41 2.14 21.45
C ASP A 15 7.19 0.93 20.54
N ILE A 16 8.24 0.14 20.33
CA ILE A 16 8.21 -1.05 19.48
C ILE A 16 7.23 -2.11 19.99
N ASN A 17 6.96 -2.19 21.30
CA ASN A 17 5.97 -3.13 21.82
C ASN A 17 4.57 -2.73 21.36
N GLN A 18 4.20 -1.45 21.54
CA GLN A 18 2.91 -0.93 21.07
C GLN A 18 2.78 -1.04 19.55
N VAL A 19 3.82 -0.72 18.78
CA VAL A 19 3.83 -0.88 17.32
C VAL A 19 3.47 -2.30 16.91
N ARG A 20 4.08 -3.31 17.53
CA ARG A 20 3.80 -4.71 17.18
C ARG A 20 2.37 -5.12 17.51
N ILE A 21 1.81 -4.62 18.62
CA ILE A 21 0.40 -4.83 18.98
C ILE A 21 -0.52 -4.21 17.92
N ASP A 22 -0.27 -2.94 17.56
CA ASP A 22 -1.04 -2.24 16.53
C ASP A 22 -0.97 -2.96 15.17
N ILE A 23 0.23 -3.41 14.79
CA ILE A 23 0.45 -4.14 13.54
C ILE A 23 -0.34 -5.45 13.52
N LEU A 24 -0.31 -6.25 14.59
CA LEU A 24 -1.06 -7.51 14.64
C LEU A 24 -2.57 -7.28 14.52
N HIS A 25 -3.09 -6.28 15.21
CA HIS A 25 -4.49 -5.88 15.09
C HIS A 25 -4.81 -5.41 13.66
N GLY A 26 -3.97 -4.56 13.08
CA GLY A 26 -4.11 -4.07 11.71
C GLY A 26 -4.07 -5.19 10.66
N ILE A 27 -3.20 -6.19 10.82
CA ILE A 27 -3.13 -7.38 9.95
C ILE A 27 -4.47 -8.11 9.98
N LYS A 28 -5.02 -8.39 11.17
CA LYS A 28 -6.32 -9.08 11.30
C LYS A 28 -7.43 -8.28 10.62
N GLU A 29 -7.58 -7.01 10.99
CA GLU A 29 -8.68 -6.18 10.49
C GLU A 29 -8.61 -5.93 8.97
N CYS A 30 -7.40 -5.78 8.40
CA CYS A 30 -7.21 -5.62 6.95
C CYS A 30 -7.39 -6.95 6.20
N SER A 31 -6.91 -8.06 6.77
CA SER A 31 -7.09 -9.40 6.19
C SER A 31 -8.56 -9.78 6.09
N ASP A 32 -9.32 -9.56 7.17
CA ASP A 32 -10.76 -9.82 7.21
C ASP A 32 -11.51 -8.99 6.15
N ARG A 33 -11.05 -7.76 5.90
CA ARG A 33 -11.63 -6.86 4.90
C ARG A 33 -11.10 -7.05 3.47
N GLY A 34 -10.19 -8.00 3.23
CA GLY A 34 -9.64 -8.26 1.89
C GLY A 34 -8.63 -7.24 1.39
N LEU A 35 -8.10 -6.38 2.27
CA LEU A 35 -7.11 -5.34 1.95
C LEU A 35 -5.68 -5.90 1.89
N SER A 36 -5.45 -6.77 0.92
CA SER A 36 -4.24 -7.62 0.81
C SER A 36 -2.91 -6.86 0.83
N GLN A 37 -2.82 -5.71 0.15
CA GLN A 37 -1.58 -4.93 0.09
C GLN A 37 -1.21 -4.30 1.44
N THR A 38 -2.20 -3.79 2.18
CA THR A 38 -1.95 -3.27 3.53
C THR A 38 -1.57 -4.41 4.47
N THR A 39 -2.27 -5.55 4.39
CA THR A 39 -1.93 -6.75 5.17
C THR A 39 -0.50 -7.22 4.89
N LYS A 40 -0.08 -7.26 3.61
CA LYS A 40 1.29 -7.61 3.19
C LYS A 40 2.31 -6.66 3.82
N TRP A 41 2.10 -5.35 3.66
CA TRP A 41 3.02 -4.33 4.17
C TRP A 41 3.16 -4.38 5.70
N LEU A 42 2.05 -4.51 6.42
CA LEU A 42 2.07 -4.67 7.89
C LEU A 42 2.76 -5.97 8.31
N ALA A 43 2.55 -7.07 7.59
CA ALA A 43 3.20 -8.35 7.87
C ALA A 43 4.73 -8.30 7.62
N GLU A 44 5.17 -7.65 6.54
CA GLU A 44 6.59 -7.41 6.25
C GLU A 44 7.25 -6.62 7.39
N LEU A 45 6.61 -5.54 7.87
CA LEU A 45 7.11 -4.78 9.02
C LEU A 45 7.09 -5.58 10.33
N ASN A 46 6.04 -6.37 10.58
CA ASN A 46 5.98 -7.23 11.76
C ASN A 46 7.14 -8.23 11.78
N TYR A 47 7.48 -8.78 10.60
CA TYR A 47 8.56 -9.73 10.45
C TYR A 47 9.93 -9.06 10.62
N ALA A 48 10.12 -7.83 10.14
CA ALA A 48 11.32 -7.04 10.39
C ALA A 48 11.59 -6.87 11.89
N LEU A 49 10.51 -6.76 12.69
CA LEU A 49 10.58 -6.60 14.14
C LEU A 49 10.60 -7.92 14.93
N LYS A 50 10.72 -9.09 14.28
CA LYS A 50 10.53 -10.42 14.92
C LYS A 50 11.37 -10.71 16.16
N ASP A 51 12.53 -10.05 16.29
CA ASP A 51 13.42 -10.22 17.44
C ASP A 51 12.92 -9.51 18.71
N HIS A 52 11.98 -8.57 18.55
CA HIS A 52 11.30 -7.88 19.65
C HIS A 52 10.07 -8.69 20.09
N LYS A 53 10.15 -9.32 21.26
CA LYS A 53 9.03 -10.09 21.81
C LYS A 53 7.93 -9.16 22.32
N ILE A 54 6.68 -9.50 22.01
CA ILE A 54 5.51 -8.76 22.48
C ILE A 54 5.29 -9.10 23.94
N THR A 55 5.14 -8.06 24.76
CA THR A 55 4.73 -8.17 26.15
C THR A 55 3.31 -7.62 26.24
N TYR A 56 2.36 -8.50 26.57
CA TYR A 56 0.98 -8.12 26.82
C TYR A 56 0.83 -7.72 28.29
N GLU A 57 0.25 -6.55 28.56
CA GLU A 57 -0.12 -6.17 29.94
C GLU A 57 -1.37 -6.93 30.42
N GLU A 58 -2.27 -7.29 29.49
CA GLU A 58 -3.44 -8.15 29.74
C GLU A 58 -3.55 -9.25 28.68
N PRO A 59 -3.93 -10.49 29.04
CA PRO A 59 -4.14 -11.55 28.07
C PRO A 59 -5.25 -11.13 27.09
N PRO A 60 -5.07 -11.37 25.78
CA PRO A 60 -6.10 -11.03 24.80
C PRO A 60 -7.39 -11.74 25.19
N GLY A 61 -8.42 -10.96 25.52
CA GLY A 61 -9.77 -11.48 25.73
C GLY A 61 -10.27 -12.18 24.48
N ASP A 62 -11.37 -12.93 24.60
CA ASP A 62 -12.02 -13.55 23.44
C ASP A 62 -12.35 -12.44 22.43
N HIS A 63 -11.57 -12.38 21.35
CA HIS A 63 -11.62 -11.27 20.41
C HIS A 63 -12.84 -11.46 19.52
N ASP A 64 -13.96 -10.86 19.93
CA ASP A 64 -15.08 -10.59 19.04
C ASP A 64 -14.54 -9.87 17.80
N ASP A 65 -14.66 -10.51 16.65
CA ASP A 65 -14.24 -9.96 15.37
C ASP A 65 -15.29 -9.03 14.76
N GLY A 66 -16.39 -8.79 15.48
CA GLY A 66 -17.44 -7.85 15.11
C GLY A 66 -18.37 -8.38 14.02
N ILE A 67 -18.35 -9.71 13.77
CA ILE A 67 -19.26 -10.37 12.84
C ILE A 67 -20.26 -11.20 13.63
N SER A 68 -21.55 -10.84 13.52
CA SER A 68 -22.62 -11.56 14.22
C SER A 68 -22.66 -13.05 13.85
N ALA A 69 -23.18 -13.87 14.75
CA ALA A 69 -23.30 -15.31 14.53
C ALA A 69 -24.18 -15.63 13.31
N GLU A 70 -25.22 -14.81 13.09
CA GLU A 70 -26.16 -14.94 11.97
C GLU A 70 -25.51 -14.59 10.61
N GLU A 71 -24.55 -13.67 10.59
CA GLU A 71 -23.86 -13.23 9.37
C GLU A 71 -22.59 -14.03 9.08
N ARG A 72 -22.16 -14.90 10.01
CA ARG A 72 -20.90 -15.65 9.95
C ARG A 72 -20.77 -16.52 8.71
N GLU A 73 -21.82 -17.27 8.36
CA GLU A 73 -21.82 -18.17 7.21
C GLU A 73 -21.76 -17.40 5.90
N ALA A 74 -22.56 -16.33 5.78
CA ALA A 74 -22.59 -15.44 4.63
C ALA A 74 -21.24 -14.75 4.42
N TYR A 75 -20.65 -14.19 5.49
CA TYR A 75 -19.34 -13.57 5.46
C TYR A 75 -18.26 -14.55 5.03
N THR A 76 -18.20 -15.74 5.63
CA THR A 76 -17.16 -16.74 5.32
C THR A 76 -17.21 -17.14 3.85
N MET A 77 -18.40 -17.36 3.31
CA MET A 77 -18.59 -17.68 1.91
C MET A 77 -18.20 -16.50 1.00
N ALA A 78 -18.66 -15.29 1.29
CA ALA A 78 -18.34 -14.11 0.50
C ALA A 78 -16.84 -13.79 0.52
N LYS A 79 -16.18 -13.93 1.68
CA LYS A 79 -14.73 -13.74 1.81
C LYS A 79 -13.95 -14.77 0.99
N SER A 80 -14.39 -16.03 0.98
CA SER A 80 -13.80 -17.05 0.10
C SER A 80 -13.96 -16.71 -1.39
N TYR A 81 -15.12 -16.21 -1.82
CA TYR A 81 -15.30 -15.73 -3.20
C TYR A 81 -14.41 -14.52 -3.51
N PHE A 82 -14.29 -13.60 -2.56
CA PHE A 82 -13.42 -12.42 -2.69
C PHE A 82 -11.96 -12.84 -2.90
N ASP A 83 -11.47 -13.80 -2.13
CA ASP A 83 -10.09 -14.31 -2.24
C ASP A 83 -9.83 -15.03 -3.57
N CYS A 84 -10.86 -15.66 -4.15
CA CYS A 84 -10.85 -16.20 -5.50
C CYS A 84 -11.05 -15.13 -6.61
N GLN A 85 -11.12 -13.84 -6.25
CA GLN A 85 -11.40 -12.72 -7.16
C GLN A 85 -12.75 -12.82 -7.90
N GLU A 86 -13.72 -13.48 -7.29
CA GLU A 86 -15.11 -13.58 -7.74
C GLU A 86 -15.98 -12.51 -7.06
N TYR A 87 -15.61 -11.24 -7.30
CA TYR A 87 -16.13 -10.10 -6.54
C TYR A 87 -17.66 -9.91 -6.64
N ASP A 88 -18.28 -10.19 -7.78
CA ASP A 88 -19.74 -10.11 -7.92
C ASP A 88 -20.47 -11.14 -7.03
N ARG A 89 -19.92 -12.36 -6.93
CA ARG A 89 -20.47 -13.40 -6.04
C ARG A 89 -20.29 -12.99 -4.59
N ALA A 90 -19.11 -12.47 -4.23
CA ALA A 90 -18.86 -11.95 -2.90
C ALA A 90 -19.89 -10.88 -2.53
N ALA A 91 -20.06 -9.85 -3.35
CA ALA A 91 -21.03 -8.77 -3.12
C ALA A 91 -22.47 -9.29 -2.94
N HIS A 92 -22.92 -10.23 -3.78
CA HIS A 92 -24.28 -10.75 -3.76
C HIS A 92 -24.66 -11.43 -2.42
N PHE A 93 -23.77 -12.24 -1.85
CA PHE A 93 -24.11 -13.04 -0.66
C PHE A 93 -24.10 -12.27 0.66
N ILE A 94 -23.48 -11.10 0.71
CA ILE A 94 -23.43 -10.23 1.91
C ILE A 94 -24.18 -8.92 1.73
N GLU A 95 -25.06 -8.82 0.72
CA GLU A 95 -25.81 -7.60 0.40
C GLU A 95 -26.64 -7.09 1.58
N ASN A 96 -27.23 -8.00 2.34
CA ASN A 96 -28.13 -7.72 3.47
C ASN A 96 -27.42 -7.73 4.84
N CYS A 97 -26.10 -7.97 4.87
CA CYS A 97 -25.34 -7.98 6.12
C CYS A 97 -25.08 -6.56 6.62
N THR A 98 -25.02 -6.42 7.93
CA THR A 98 -24.98 -5.15 8.66
C THR A 98 -23.73 -4.98 9.53
N SER A 99 -23.02 -6.06 9.84
CA SER A 99 -21.72 -5.98 10.53
C SER A 99 -20.74 -5.12 9.71
N SER A 100 -19.93 -4.30 10.39
CA SER A 100 -19.03 -3.34 9.72
C SER A 100 -18.12 -4.01 8.68
N LYS A 101 -17.55 -5.18 9.01
CA LYS A 101 -16.71 -5.97 8.09
C LYS A 101 -17.47 -6.41 6.84
N CYS A 102 -18.72 -6.88 7.00
CA CYS A 102 -19.56 -7.30 5.88
C CYS A 102 -19.93 -6.09 5.00
N VAL A 103 -20.34 -4.97 5.60
CA VAL A 103 -20.68 -3.75 4.86
C VAL A 103 -19.48 -3.25 4.06
N PHE A 104 -18.29 -3.21 4.67
CA PHE A 104 -17.07 -2.87 3.95
C PHE A 104 -16.78 -3.85 2.81
N LEU A 105 -16.76 -5.15 3.09
CA LEU A 105 -16.43 -6.18 2.10
C LEU A 105 -17.41 -6.17 0.93
N HIS A 106 -18.70 -5.90 1.18
CA HIS A 106 -19.71 -5.74 0.14
C HIS A 106 -19.38 -4.56 -0.78
N ARG A 107 -19.20 -3.35 -0.23
CA ARG A 107 -18.89 -2.15 -1.02
C ARG A 107 -17.55 -2.26 -1.73
N TYR A 108 -16.57 -2.85 -1.07
CA TYR A 108 -15.26 -3.09 -1.67
C TYR A 108 -15.32 -4.14 -2.79
N SER A 109 -16.14 -5.18 -2.66
CA SER A 109 -16.39 -6.15 -3.75
C SER A 109 -17.02 -5.50 -4.98
N GLN A 110 -18.00 -4.60 -4.79
CA GLN A 110 -18.59 -3.84 -5.90
C GLN A 110 -17.54 -2.99 -6.63
N TYR A 111 -16.70 -2.30 -5.86
CA TYR A 111 -15.57 -1.53 -6.39
C TYR A 111 -14.57 -2.40 -7.14
N MET A 112 -14.12 -3.50 -6.55
CA MET A 112 -13.12 -4.40 -7.14
C MET A 112 -13.64 -5.12 -8.39
N SER A 113 -14.92 -5.48 -8.43
CA SER A 113 -15.58 -5.99 -9.62
C SER A 113 -15.52 -4.99 -10.78
N SER A 114 -15.87 -3.73 -10.49
CA SER A 114 -15.81 -2.64 -11.47
C SER A 114 -14.39 -2.41 -11.98
N GLU A 115 -13.39 -2.36 -11.08
CA GLU A 115 -11.99 -2.17 -11.48
C GLU A 115 -11.44 -3.34 -12.29
N LYS A 116 -11.81 -4.59 -11.95
CA LYS A 116 -11.42 -5.78 -12.72
C LYS A 116 -11.99 -5.72 -14.15
N LYS A 117 -13.30 -5.46 -14.29
CA LYS A 117 -13.96 -5.31 -15.59
C LYS A 117 -13.35 -4.17 -16.42
N ARG A 118 -13.01 -3.05 -15.78
CA ARG A 118 -12.36 -1.91 -16.42
C ARG A 118 -10.97 -2.27 -16.97
N LEU A 119 -10.18 -3.04 -16.23
CA LEU A 119 -8.85 -3.48 -16.66
C LEU A 119 -8.94 -4.54 -17.77
N ASP A 120 -9.84 -5.51 -17.64
CA ASP A 120 -10.04 -6.58 -18.62
C ASP A 120 -10.53 -6.01 -19.97
N ASN A 121 -11.38 -4.97 -19.94
CA ASN A 121 -11.91 -4.31 -21.13
C ASN A 121 -11.01 -3.17 -21.66
N ALA A 122 -9.87 -2.87 -21.02
CA ALA A 122 -9.02 -1.72 -21.39
C ALA A 122 -8.42 -1.84 -22.80
N THR A 123 -8.33 -3.06 -23.34
CA THR A 123 -7.84 -3.33 -24.71
C THR A 123 -8.92 -3.20 -25.78
N ASP A 124 -10.20 -3.20 -25.39
CA ASP A 124 -11.33 -3.06 -26.30
C ASP A 124 -11.70 -1.57 -26.40
N SER A 125 -11.07 -0.90 -27.36
CA SER A 125 -11.07 0.56 -27.61
C SER A 125 -12.43 1.23 -27.91
N GLY A 126 -13.56 0.67 -27.46
CA GLY A 126 -14.90 1.18 -27.74
C GLY A 126 -15.95 1.01 -26.63
N ALA A 127 -15.64 0.33 -25.52
CA ALA A 127 -16.55 0.26 -24.38
C ALA A 127 -16.36 1.49 -23.50
N GLU A 128 -17.30 2.44 -23.57
CA GLU A 128 -17.30 3.64 -22.74
C GLU A 128 -17.19 3.25 -21.24
N ASN A 129 -16.32 3.94 -20.50
CA ASN A 129 -16.14 3.87 -19.04
C ASN A 129 -17.42 4.21 -18.20
N SER A 130 -18.60 4.24 -18.83
CA SER A 130 -19.88 4.67 -18.26
C SER A 130 -20.31 3.76 -17.11
N GLU A 131 -20.21 2.43 -17.28
CA GLU A 131 -20.59 1.47 -16.23
C GLU A 131 -19.71 1.60 -14.99
N SER A 132 -18.38 1.67 -15.16
CA SER A 132 -17.46 1.86 -14.02
C SER A 132 -17.72 3.19 -13.32
N THR A 133 -18.02 4.25 -14.07
CA THR A 133 -18.38 5.55 -13.51
C THR A 133 -19.68 5.48 -12.71
N GLN A 134 -20.70 4.76 -13.21
CA GLN A 134 -21.96 4.58 -12.50
C GLN A 134 -21.76 3.88 -11.15
N VAL A 135 -20.94 2.82 -11.09
CA VAL A 135 -20.61 2.15 -9.82
C VAL A 135 -19.97 3.11 -8.81
N LEU A 136 -19.07 4.00 -9.27
CA LEU A 136 -18.47 5.02 -8.40
C LEU A 136 -19.52 6.00 -7.86
N LEU A 137 -20.50 6.41 -8.69
CA LEU A 137 -21.58 7.31 -8.28
C LEU A 137 -22.55 6.64 -7.29
N ASP A 138 -22.84 5.36 -7.47
CA ASP A 138 -23.69 4.58 -6.57
C ASP A 138 -23.01 4.40 -5.20
N LEU A 139 -21.71 4.08 -5.19
CA LEU A 139 -20.90 4.03 -3.96
C LEU A 139 -20.87 5.40 -3.26
N LEU A 140 -20.64 6.48 -4.00
CA LEU A 140 -20.66 7.84 -3.44
C LEU A 140 -22.02 8.19 -2.82
N SER A 141 -23.12 7.74 -3.45
CA SER A 141 -24.47 7.92 -2.92
C SER A 141 -24.67 7.14 -1.61
N PHE A 142 -24.15 5.92 -1.53
CA PHE A 142 -24.15 5.13 -0.29
C PHE A 142 -23.39 5.85 0.84
N PHE A 143 -22.19 6.36 0.59
CA PHE A 143 -21.40 7.07 1.62
C PHE A 143 -22.09 8.34 2.10
N LYS A 144 -22.70 9.10 1.20
CA LYS A 144 -23.49 10.30 1.56
C LYS A 144 -24.70 9.96 2.43
N ALA A 145 -25.41 8.88 2.13
CA ALA A 145 -26.57 8.45 2.91
C ALA A 145 -26.20 7.93 4.32
N ASN A 146 -24.98 7.40 4.48
CA ASN A 146 -24.54 6.73 5.71
C ASN A 146 -23.47 7.52 6.49
N ARG A 147 -23.40 8.85 6.32
CA ARG A 147 -22.29 9.68 6.82
C ARG A 147 -21.94 9.51 8.31
N ASN A 148 -22.93 9.19 9.15
CA ASN A 148 -22.77 9.04 10.59
C ASN A 148 -22.34 7.62 11.03
N ASN A 149 -22.25 6.66 10.10
CA ASN A 149 -21.98 5.25 10.39
C ASN A 149 -20.83 4.68 9.52
N LEU A 150 -19.88 5.53 9.14
CA LEU A 150 -18.70 5.11 8.38
C LEU A 150 -17.53 4.87 9.34
N ASP A 151 -17.01 3.65 9.36
CA ASP A 151 -15.74 3.35 10.03
C ASP A 151 -14.54 3.82 9.19
N GLY A 152 -13.33 3.74 9.74
CA GLY A 152 -12.11 4.19 9.04
C GLY A 152 -11.87 3.47 7.71
N TYR A 153 -12.35 2.24 7.54
CA TYR A 153 -12.23 1.48 6.28
C TYR A 153 -13.21 1.98 5.23
N LEU A 154 -14.46 2.23 5.59
CA LEU A 154 -15.45 2.84 4.70
C LEU A 154 -15.06 4.26 4.30
N LEU A 155 -14.50 5.05 5.23
CA LEU A 155 -13.93 6.36 4.92
C LEU A 155 -12.77 6.24 3.92
N TYR A 156 -11.89 5.25 4.09
CA TYR A 156 -10.85 4.97 3.09
C TYR A 156 -11.42 4.69 1.70
N LEU A 157 -12.43 3.82 1.60
CA LEU A 157 -13.06 3.49 0.32
C LEU A 157 -13.77 4.70 -0.30
N GLU A 158 -14.43 5.54 0.50
CA GLU A 158 -14.98 6.82 0.05
C GLU A 158 -13.88 7.73 -0.51
N GLY A 159 -12.73 7.82 0.17
CA GLY A 159 -11.56 8.58 -0.29
C GLY A 159 -11.03 8.09 -1.65
N VAL A 160 -10.94 6.77 -1.85
CA VAL A 160 -10.55 6.16 -3.13
C VAL A 160 -11.56 6.50 -4.23
N VAL A 161 -12.86 6.39 -3.96
CA VAL A 161 -13.93 6.73 -4.91
C VAL A 161 -13.89 8.22 -5.28
N LEU A 162 -13.75 9.11 -4.30
CA LEU A 162 -13.63 10.55 -4.52
C LEU A 162 -12.40 10.89 -5.36
N LYS A 163 -11.25 10.25 -5.11
CA LYS A 163 -10.02 10.43 -5.89
C LYS A 163 -10.21 9.97 -7.34
N LYS A 164 -10.88 8.83 -7.57
CA LYS A 164 -11.19 8.32 -8.92
C LYS A 164 -12.16 9.22 -9.69
N LEU A 165 -13.05 9.92 -8.98
CA LEU A 165 -13.95 10.94 -9.54
C LEU A 165 -13.31 12.34 -9.64
N ASP A 166 -12.00 12.46 -9.41
CA ASP A 166 -11.22 13.71 -9.41
C ASP A 166 -11.69 14.78 -8.40
N LEU A 167 -12.40 14.37 -7.35
CA LEU A 167 -12.86 15.24 -6.25
C LEU A 167 -11.79 15.35 -5.15
N ARG A 168 -10.59 15.82 -5.53
CA ARG A 168 -9.37 15.77 -4.71
C ARG A 168 -9.49 16.39 -3.32
N SER A 169 -10.05 17.59 -3.18
CA SER A 169 -10.15 18.26 -1.87
C SER A 169 -11.04 17.50 -0.88
N GLN A 170 -12.12 16.89 -1.38
CA GLN A 170 -12.99 16.04 -0.57
C GLN A 170 -12.28 14.73 -0.22
N ALA A 171 -11.55 14.13 -1.16
CA ALA A 171 -10.75 12.93 -0.93
C ALA A 171 -9.73 13.14 0.20
N VAL A 172 -8.98 14.26 0.18
CA VAL A 172 -8.03 14.63 1.25
C VAL A 172 -8.74 14.69 2.60
N THR A 173 -9.88 15.38 2.68
CA THR A 173 -10.64 15.54 3.95
C THR A 173 -11.09 14.20 4.52
N VAL A 174 -11.62 13.33 3.65
CA VAL A 174 -12.13 12.02 4.05
C VAL A 174 -10.99 11.06 4.40
N LEU A 175 -9.89 11.06 3.66
CA LEU A 175 -8.72 10.23 3.96
C LEU A 175 -8.03 10.65 5.26
N GLN A 176 -8.00 11.95 5.59
CA GLN A 176 -7.55 12.41 6.91
C GLN A 176 -8.41 11.84 8.05
N ALA A 177 -9.74 11.78 7.85
CA ALA A 177 -10.62 11.14 8.82
C ALA A 177 -10.40 9.63 8.89
N ALA A 178 -10.14 8.97 7.75
CA ALA A 178 -9.82 7.54 7.68
C ALA A 178 -8.56 7.20 8.48
N VAL A 179 -7.45 7.91 8.25
CA VAL A 179 -6.19 7.66 8.98
C VAL A 179 -6.28 8.04 10.46
N ALA A 180 -7.12 9.01 10.82
CA ALA A 180 -7.38 9.34 12.22
C ALA A 180 -8.20 8.26 12.94
N SER A 181 -9.13 7.62 12.24
CA SER A 181 -9.97 6.54 12.78
C SER A 181 -9.26 5.18 12.80
N THR A 182 -8.46 4.88 11.76
CA THR A 182 -7.73 3.62 11.63
C THR A 182 -6.29 3.88 11.17
N PRO A 183 -5.39 4.28 12.09
CA PRO A 183 -4.03 4.66 11.74
C PRO A 183 -3.20 3.55 11.10
N THR A 184 -3.50 2.27 11.34
CA THR A 184 -2.77 1.12 10.78
C THR A 184 -3.13 0.83 9.31
N LEU A 185 -4.13 1.49 8.74
CA LEU A 185 -4.55 1.31 7.36
C LEU A 185 -3.57 2.00 6.40
N TRP A 186 -2.46 1.34 6.07
CA TRP A 186 -1.40 1.89 5.23
C TRP A 186 -1.90 2.41 3.87
N ALA A 187 -2.83 1.73 3.22
CA ALA A 187 -3.39 2.19 1.95
C ALA A 187 -4.01 3.60 2.04
N ALA A 188 -4.63 3.97 3.15
CA ALA A 188 -5.20 5.33 3.30
C ALA A 188 -4.10 6.41 3.34
N TRP A 189 -2.96 6.11 3.97
CA TRP A 189 -1.80 6.99 3.99
C TRP A 189 -1.16 7.15 2.61
N VAL A 190 -1.02 6.05 1.86
CA VAL A 190 -0.49 6.07 0.49
C VAL A 190 -1.41 6.86 -0.44
N GLU A 191 -2.73 6.64 -0.35
CA GLU A 191 -3.70 7.42 -1.14
C GLU A 191 -3.64 8.91 -0.84
N LEU A 192 -3.47 9.27 0.44
CA LEU A 192 -3.31 10.65 0.90
C LEU A 192 -2.00 11.28 0.40
N ALA A 193 -0.89 10.53 0.45
CA ALA A 193 0.39 10.98 -0.07
C ALA A 193 0.30 11.29 -1.59
N GLY A 194 -0.35 10.42 -2.35
CA GLY A 194 -0.57 10.63 -3.79
C GLY A 194 -1.56 11.75 -4.14
N LEU A 195 -2.16 12.42 -3.17
CA LEU A 195 -2.96 13.65 -3.36
C LEU A 195 -2.19 14.92 -3.00
N ALA A 196 -1.08 14.79 -2.28
CA ALA A 196 -0.19 15.90 -1.96
C ALA A 196 0.76 16.14 -3.14
N ASN A 197 0.53 17.23 -3.87
CA ASN A 197 1.35 17.56 -5.04
C ASN A 197 2.60 18.38 -4.68
N GLU A 198 2.61 18.98 -3.49
CA GLU A 198 3.64 19.92 -3.03
C GLU A 198 3.86 19.75 -1.52
N TYR A 199 5.00 20.25 -1.02
CA TYR A 199 5.37 20.14 0.39
C TYR A 199 4.38 20.89 1.30
N GLU A 200 3.94 22.07 0.88
CA GLU A 200 2.98 22.92 1.59
C GLU A 200 1.64 22.21 1.80
N ALA A 201 1.25 21.34 0.85
CA ALA A 201 0.05 20.53 0.98
C ALA A 201 0.18 19.50 2.11
N LEU A 202 1.38 18.98 2.36
CA LEU A 202 1.65 18.07 3.47
C LEU A 202 1.59 18.80 4.82
N ASP A 203 2.13 20.01 4.91
CA ASP A 203 2.10 20.83 6.13
C ASP A 203 0.69 21.21 6.55
N ALA A 204 -0.22 21.37 5.58
CA ALA A 204 -1.64 21.66 5.83
C ALA A 204 -2.42 20.46 6.40
N LEU A 205 -1.90 19.24 6.28
CA LEU A 205 -2.58 18.03 6.74
C LEU A 205 -2.71 18.01 8.27
N GLN A 206 -3.89 17.61 8.72
CA GLN A 206 -4.22 17.39 10.12
C GLN A 206 -4.17 15.89 10.38
N LEU A 207 -3.05 15.40 10.92
CA LEU A 207 -2.75 13.97 11.07
C LEU A 207 -2.81 13.52 12.54
N PRO A 208 -3.13 12.23 12.80
CA PRO A 208 -3.06 11.66 14.15
C PRO A 208 -1.62 11.56 14.67
N LYS A 209 -1.46 11.63 16.00
CA LYS A 209 -0.19 11.32 16.66
C LYS A 209 -0.04 9.81 16.75
N HIS A 210 0.59 9.22 15.75
CA HIS A 210 0.76 7.78 15.62
C HIS A 210 2.07 7.47 14.89
N TRP A 211 2.71 6.35 15.18
CA TRP A 211 4.01 5.98 14.60
C TRP A 211 3.95 5.83 13.07
N MET A 212 2.79 5.46 12.52
CA MET A 212 2.53 5.41 11.07
C MET A 212 2.76 6.75 10.36
N MET A 213 2.65 7.88 11.08
CA MET A 213 2.93 9.21 10.53
C MET A 213 4.39 9.34 10.05
N TYR A 214 5.35 8.68 10.72
CA TYR A 214 6.76 8.71 10.31
C TYR A 214 6.97 7.97 8.97
N PHE A 215 6.29 6.84 8.78
CA PHE A 215 6.30 6.11 7.51
C PHE A 215 5.61 6.90 6.40
N PHE A 216 4.47 7.52 6.71
CA PHE A 216 3.77 8.41 5.77
C PHE A 216 4.67 9.57 5.31
N ALA A 217 5.31 10.27 6.25
CA ALA A 217 6.21 11.38 5.94
C ALA A 217 7.36 10.95 5.03
N ALA A 218 8.06 9.87 5.38
CA ALA A 218 9.16 9.34 4.59
C ALA A 218 8.71 8.92 3.18
N HIS A 219 7.55 8.28 3.07
CA HIS A 219 6.96 7.89 1.78
C HIS A 219 6.56 9.12 0.94
N ALA A 220 5.89 10.10 1.55
CA ALA A 220 5.50 11.33 0.86
C ALA A 220 6.71 12.13 0.34
N PHE A 221 7.84 12.13 1.06
CA PHE A 221 9.07 12.75 0.57
C PHE A 221 9.65 12.05 -0.66
N VAL A 222 9.55 10.72 -0.76
CA VAL A 222 9.95 9.99 -1.97
C VAL A 222 9.05 10.36 -3.15
N GLU A 223 7.73 10.40 -2.95
CA GLU A 223 6.76 10.79 -3.98
C GLU A 223 6.99 12.22 -4.49
N LEU A 224 7.30 13.16 -3.58
CA LEU A 224 7.64 14.55 -3.90
C LEU A 224 9.07 14.77 -4.41
N LYS A 225 9.85 13.70 -4.60
CA LYS A 225 11.26 13.77 -5.05
C LYS A 225 12.19 14.54 -4.11
N LEU A 226 11.83 14.66 -2.84
CA LEU A 226 12.61 15.25 -1.76
C LEU A 226 13.58 14.21 -1.18
N SER A 227 14.57 13.83 -1.98
CA SER A 227 15.43 12.67 -1.72
C SER A 227 16.25 12.78 -0.43
N GLU A 228 16.72 13.97 -0.06
CA GLU A 228 17.49 14.17 1.18
C GLU A 228 16.61 13.97 2.42
N GLN A 229 15.44 14.60 2.45
CA GLN A 229 14.47 14.47 3.54
C GLN A 229 13.95 13.04 3.66
N ALA A 230 13.71 12.36 2.54
CA ALA A 230 13.33 10.95 2.53
C ALA A 230 14.42 10.06 3.16
N LEU A 231 15.68 10.24 2.76
CA LEU A 231 16.81 9.47 3.30
C LEU A 231 17.01 9.73 4.80
N GLU A 232 16.91 10.99 5.24
CA GLU A 232 16.98 11.33 6.67
C GLU A 232 15.86 10.63 7.45
N ALA A 233 14.61 10.70 6.97
CA ALA A 233 13.46 10.09 7.62
C ALA A 233 13.56 8.56 7.69
N TYR A 234 13.96 7.90 6.60
CA TYR A 234 14.15 6.44 6.58
C TYR A 234 15.35 5.99 7.40
N THR A 235 16.44 6.76 7.45
CA THR A 235 17.58 6.48 8.33
C THR A 235 17.17 6.54 9.80
N ALA A 236 16.33 7.53 10.16
CA ALA A 236 15.78 7.63 11.51
C ALA A 236 14.84 6.46 11.85
N LEU A 237 14.01 6.01 10.91
CA LEU A 237 13.19 4.80 11.07
C LEU A 237 14.05 3.54 11.24
N ALA A 238 15.10 3.38 10.43
CA ALA A 238 16.03 2.26 10.57
C ALA A 238 16.68 2.25 11.96
N ALA A 239 17.18 3.41 12.42
CA ALA A 239 17.76 3.57 13.76
C ALA A 239 16.75 3.31 14.90
N ALA A 240 15.46 3.57 14.68
CA ALA A 240 14.39 3.29 15.64
C ALA A 240 14.01 1.80 15.74
N GLY A 241 14.67 0.90 14.99
CA GLY A 241 14.47 -0.56 15.08
C GLY A 241 13.88 -1.21 13.82
N PHE A 242 13.71 -0.46 12.72
CA PHE A 242 13.21 -0.97 11.44
C PHE A 242 14.32 -1.23 10.41
N ASP A 243 15.58 -1.39 10.85
CA ASP A 243 16.75 -1.65 10.00
C ASP A 243 16.62 -2.90 9.12
N LYS A 244 15.91 -3.92 9.60
CA LYS A 244 15.66 -5.18 8.87
C LYS A 244 14.46 -5.12 7.92
N SER A 245 13.80 -3.96 7.79
CA SER A 245 12.64 -3.81 6.92
C SER A 245 13.08 -3.71 5.46
N THR A 246 12.68 -4.70 4.66
CA THR A 246 12.89 -4.72 3.21
C THR A 246 12.18 -3.54 2.51
N TYR A 247 11.05 -3.08 3.05
CA TYR A 247 10.37 -1.87 2.58
C TYR A 247 11.23 -0.62 2.80
N VAL A 248 11.77 -0.42 4.02
CA VAL A 248 12.61 0.75 4.33
C VAL A 248 13.87 0.75 3.45
N MET A 249 14.52 -0.41 3.32
CA MET A 249 15.69 -0.58 2.45
C MET A 249 15.39 -0.25 0.98
N ALA A 250 14.26 -0.74 0.45
CA ALA A 250 13.84 -0.45 -0.92
C ALA A 250 13.59 1.05 -1.14
N GLN A 251 12.92 1.71 -0.20
CA GLN A 251 12.62 3.13 -0.30
C GLN A 251 13.89 4.01 -0.19
N MET A 252 14.85 3.63 0.66
CA MET A 252 16.16 4.27 0.68
C MET A 252 16.90 4.10 -0.66
N ALA A 253 16.85 2.91 -1.26
CA ALA A 253 17.47 2.66 -2.57
C ALA A 253 16.86 3.55 -3.68
N ILE A 254 15.54 3.72 -3.68
CA ILE A 254 14.82 4.62 -4.60
C ILE A 254 15.24 6.08 -4.37
N ALA A 255 15.33 6.53 -3.12
CA ALA A 255 15.75 7.90 -2.81
C ALA A 255 17.22 8.17 -3.22
N HIS A 256 18.13 7.19 -3.07
CA HIS A 256 19.48 7.29 -3.62
C HIS A 256 19.48 7.36 -5.16
N HIS A 257 18.66 6.54 -5.83
CA HIS A 257 18.49 6.60 -7.28
C HIS A 257 18.01 7.99 -7.74
N ASP A 258 17.02 8.56 -7.07
CA ASP A 258 16.46 9.88 -7.43
C ASP A 258 17.47 11.01 -7.22
N ARG A 259 18.39 10.86 -6.25
CA ARG A 259 19.57 11.75 -6.07
C ARG A 259 20.74 11.44 -7.02
N ARG A 260 20.57 10.52 -7.97
CA ARG A 260 21.59 10.04 -8.92
C ARG A 260 22.82 9.41 -8.27
N ASP A 261 22.67 8.94 -7.05
CA ASP A 261 23.68 8.18 -6.31
C ASP A 261 23.56 6.70 -6.64
N VAL A 262 23.97 6.37 -7.87
CA VAL A 262 23.77 5.05 -8.49
C VAL A 262 24.47 3.94 -7.71
N ASP A 263 25.65 4.21 -7.15
CA ASP A 263 26.44 3.19 -6.47
C ASP A 263 25.81 2.80 -5.12
N SER A 264 25.35 3.77 -4.33
CA SER A 264 24.63 3.50 -3.08
C SER A 264 23.30 2.78 -3.34
N ALA A 265 22.55 3.22 -4.35
CA ALA A 265 21.29 2.57 -4.74
C ALA A 265 21.51 1.10 -5.16
N LEU A 266 22.54 0.83 -5.98
CA LEU A 266 22.87 -0.53 -6.42
C LEU A 266 23.27 -1.44 -5.26
N ASN A 267 24.01 -0.92 -4.28
CA ASN A 267 24.40 -1.70 -3.10
C ASN A 267 23.17 -2.11 -2.28
N LEU A 268 22.25 -1.17 -2.02
CA LEU A 268 21.01 -1.46 -1.29
C LEU A 268 20.11 -2.43 -2.04
N PHE A 269 19.93 -2.28 -3.36
CA PHE A 269 19.15 -3.25 -4.14
C PHE A 269 19.80 -4.63 -4.20
N TRP A 270 21.12 -4.69 -4.26
CA TRP A 270 21.83 -5.97 -4.21
C TRP A 270 21.64 -6.66 -2.85
N GLU A 271 21.72 -5.92 -1.75
CA GLU A 271 21.44 -6.44 -0.40
C GLU A 271 20.00 -6.93 -0.28
N LEU A 272 19.04 -6.11 -0.72
CA LEU A 272 17.61 -6.46 -0.76
C LEU A 272 17.36 -7.77 -1.52
N TYR A 273 18.04 -7.94 -2.66
CA TYR A 273 17.96 -9.15 -3.47
C TYR A 273 18.56 -10.39 -2.79
N GLN A 274 19.59 -10.24 -1.94
CA GLN A 274 20.11 -11.37 -1.15
C GLN A 274 19.13 -11.76 -0.04
N ILE A 275 18.47 -10.78 0.58
CA ILE A 275 17.54 -10.99 1.69
C ILE A 275 16.22 -11.60 1.20
N ASP A 276 15.67 -11.08 0.10
CA ASP A 276 14.38 -11.48 -0.46
C ASP A 276 14.47 -11.71 -1.98
N PRO A 277 15.00 -12.87 -2.42
CA PRO A 277 15.33 -13.13 -3.82
C PRO A 277 14.12 -13.27 -4.74
N TYR A 278 12.90 -13.35 -4.21
CA TYR A 278 11.66 -13.51 -4.96
C TYR A 278 10.81 -12.24 -5.03
N ARG A 279 11.24 -11.17 -4.33
CA ARG A 279 10.56 -9.86 -4.36
C ARG A 279 10.86 -9.13 -5.65
N LEU A 280 9.94 -9.19 -6.60
CA LEU A 280 10.02 -8.44 -7.87
C LEU A 280 9.73 -6.94 -7.71
N ASP A 281 9.14 -6.52 -6.58
CA ASP A 281 8.87 -5.12 -6.27
C ASP A 281 10.15 -4.29 -6.45
N ASN A 282 10.09 -3.21 -7.24
CA ASN A 282 11.20 -2.28 -7.52
C ASN A 282 12.35 -2.83 -8.42
N TRP A 283 12.18 -3.99 -9.06
CA TRP A 283 13.18 -4.51 -10.01
C TRP A 283 13.27 -3.71 -11.31
N ASP A 284 12.22 -2.96 -11.66
CA ASP A 284 12.23 -1.96 -12.73
C ASP A 284 13.32 -0.90 -12.48
N VAL A 285 13.39 -0.34 -11.27
CA VAL A 285 14.43 0.62 -10.87
C VAL A 285 15.80 -0.06 -10.77
N TYR A 286 15.88 -1.25 -10.17
CA TYR A 286 17.15 -1.98 -10.06
C TYR A 286 17.75 -2.31 -11.43
N SER A 287 16.93 -2.81 -12.37
CA SER A 287 17.36 -3.10 -13.74
C SER A 287 17.79 -1.85 -14.50
N HIS A 288 17.13 -0.71 -14.27
CA HIS A 288 17.55 0.57 -14.84
C HIS A 288 18.93 1.00 -14.34
N LEU A 289 19.20 0.87 -13.03
CA LEU A 289 20.52 1.15 -12.46
C LEU A 289 21.62 0.24 -13.03
N LEU A 290 21.33 -1.07 -13.22
CA LEU A 290 22.26 -2.01 -13.85
C LEU A 290 22.52 -1.65 -15.33
N TYR A 291 21.47 -1.23 -16.03
CA TYR A 291 21.56 -0.72 -17.41
C TYR A 291 22.47 0.51 -17.48
N LEU A 292 22.27 1.50 -16.61
CA LEU A 292 23.09 2.73 -16.55
C LEU A 292 24.57 2.46 -16.26
N LYS A 293 24.88 1.42 -15.48
CA LYS A 293 26.26 1.00 -15.19
C LYS A 293 26.79 -0.06 -16.17
N GLU A 294 26.05 -0.36 -17.24
CA GLU A 294 26.37 -1.35 -18.27
C GLU A 294 26.72 -2.74 -17.70
N LYS A 295 26.11 -3.13 -16.59
CA LYS A 295 26.31 -4.44 -15.91
C LYS A 295 25.59 -5.56 -16.65
N ARG A 296 26.11 -5.92 -17.83
CA ARG A 296 25.48 -6.85 -18.78
C ARG A 296 25.17 -8.23 -18.20
N MET A 297 26.09 -8.79 -17.43
CA MET A 297 25.94 -10.16 -16.89
C MET A 297 24.88 -10.20 -15.78
N GLU A 298 24.91 -9.21 -14.90
CA GLU A 298 23.98 -9.05 -13.79
C GLU A 298 22.57 -8.78 -14.31
N LEU A 299 22.42 -7.90 -15.31
CA LEU A 299 21.13 -7.61 -15.92
C LEU A 299 20.55 -8.83 -16.67
N ALA A 300 21.39 -9.63 -17.34
CA ALA A 300 20.96 -10.87 -17.96
C ALA A 300 20.45 -11.89 -16.94
N ASN A 301 21.16 -12.05 -15.83
CA ASN A 301 20.76 -12.94 -14.74
C ASN A 301 19.44 -12.45 -14.10
N LEU A 302 19.34 -11.15 -13.83
CA LEU A 302 18.13 -10.54 -13.29
C LEU A 302 16.92 -10.79 -14.20
N ALA A 303 17.06 -10.60 -15.53
CA ALA A 303 15.99 -10.85 -16.49
C ALA A 303 15.56 -12.33 -16.51
N GLN A 304 16.50 -13.26 -16.53
CA GLN A 304 16.18 -14.70 -16.49
C GLN A 304 15.45 -15.07 -15.19
N ARG A 305 15.90 -14.54 -14.06
CA ARG A 305 15.25 -14.78 -12.76
C ARG A 305 13.86 -14.16 -12.71
N ALA A 306 13.67 -12.92 -13.19
CA ALA A 306 12.38 -12.24 -13.20
C ALA A 306 11.32 -13.08 -13.93
N VAL A 307 11.68 -13.60 -15.12
CA VAL A 307 10.82 -14.49 -15.91
C VAL A 307 10.52 -15.80 -15.20
N SER A 308 11.49 -16.36 -14.47
CA SER A 308 11.29 -17.61 -13.71
C SER A 308 10.38 -17.45 -12.50
N ILE A 309 10.25 -16.24 -11.96
CA ILE A 309 9.40 -15.92 -10.80
C ILE A 309 7.99 -15.60 -11.28
N ASP A 310 7.84 -14.56 -12.11
CA ASP A 310 6.56 -14.17 -12.72
C ASP A 310 6.81 -13.39 -14.01
N LYS A 311 6.45 -14.01 -15.14
CA LYS A 311 6.64 -13.45 -16.49
C LYS A 311 5.72 -12.26 -16.79
N TYR A 312 4.54 -12.20 -16.18
CA TYR A 312 3.47 -11.26 -16.60
C TYR A 312 3.39 -10.02 -15.73
N ARG A 313 4.34 -9.85 -14.82
CA ARG A 313 4.45 -8.68 -13.97
C ARG A 313 5.09 -7.50 -14.73
N VAL A 314 4.64 -6.27 -14.44
CA VAL A 314 5.15 -5.05 -15.10
C VAL A 314 6.66 -4.89 -14.88
N GLU A 315 7.13 -5.13 -13.66
CA GLU A 315 8.54 -5.04 -13.30
C GLU A 315 9.39 -6.03 -14.13
N THR A 316 8.89 -7.26 -14.34
CA THR A 316 9.55 -8.25 -15.20
C THR A 316 9.65 -7.77 -16.64
N CYS A 317 8.58 -7.17 -17.18
CA CYS A 317 8.59 -6.58 -18.51
C CYS A 317 9.62 -5.44 -18.61
N CYS A 318 9.70 -4.55 -17.62
CA CYS A 318 10.70 -3.48 -17.57
C CYS A 318 12.14 -4.02 -17.52
N VAL A 319 12.39 -5.06 -16.72
CA VAL A 319 13.70 -5.73 -16.64
C VAL A 319 14.10 -6.31 -18.00
N ILE A 320 13.17 -6.99 -18.69
CA ILE A 320 13.40 -7.55 -20.03
C ILE A 320 13.68 -6.43 -21.05
N GLY A 321 12.91 -5.34 -21.01
CA GLY A 321 13.09 -4.19 -21.90
C GLY A 321 14.48 -3.55 -21.74
N ASN A 322 14.91 -3.34 -20.50
CA ASN A 322 16.25 -2.84 -20.18
C ASN A 322 17.35 -3.82 -20.65
N TYR A 323 17.13 -5.13 -20.49
CA TYR A 323 18.06 -6.16 -20.96
C TYR A 323 18.24 -6.15 -22.48
N TYR A 324 17.15 -6.14 -23.26
CA TYR A 324 17.24 -6.08 -24.72
C TYR A 324 17.77 -4.73 -25.22
N SER A 325 17.45 -3.64 -24.53
CA SER A 325 18.02 -2.32 -24.80
C SER A 325 19.54 -2.33 -24.68
N LEU A 326 20.08 -2.95 -23.61
CA LEU A 326 21.54 -3.05 -23.39
C LEU A 326 22.25 -3.91 -24.46
N ARG A 327 21.50 -4.80 -25.12
CA ARG A 327 21.96 -5.62 -26.26
C ARG A 327 21.77 -4.95 -27.62
N SER A 328 21.25 -3.73 -27.67
CA SER A 328 20.89 -3.02 -28.89
C SER A 328 19.82 -3.74 -29.74
N GLU A 329 18.98 -4.56 -29.11
CA GLU A 329 17.85 -5.26 -29.75
C GLU A 329 16.56 -4.46 -29.58
N HIS A 330 16.53 -3.22 -30.08
CA HIS A 330 15.45 -2.25 -29.81
C HIS A 330 14.05 -2.66 -30.24
N GLN A 331 13.91 -3.61 -31.18
CA GLN A 331 12.59 -4.13 -31.57
C GLN A 331 11.95 -5.04 -30.51
N LYS A 332 12.78 -5.63 -29.64
CA LYS A 332 12.33 -6.52 -28.55
C LYS A 332 12.24 -5.80 -27.20
N ALA A 333 12.94 -4.67 -27.08
CA ALA A 333 12.91 -3.82 -25.90
C ALA A 333 11.58 -3.08 -25.80
#